data_AF-A0A7Y6XFJ0-F1
#
_entry.id   AF-A0A7Y6XFJ0-F1
#
_cell.length_a   1.000
_cell.length_b   1.000
_cell.length_c   1.000
_cell.angle_alpha   90.00
_cell.angle_beta   90.00
_cell.angle_gamma   90.00
#
_symmetry.space_group_name_H-M   'P 1'
#
loop_
_entity.id
_entity.type
_entity.pdbx_description
1 polymer ?
#
loop_
_entity_poly.entity_id
_entity_poly.type
_entity_poly.pdbx_seq_one_letter_code
_entity_poly.pdbx_strand_id
1 'polypeptide(L)'
;MLRRTLKSALVALFIPSLLLTACGEGLESRPALDPEMARVPAGAPVREGYAWNAARGKLVPVKYAEVDGLAILEGDMILGTVEEMEARVREVKARGGLDAPGVHAQGVAITGANYRWANSEVPYTIDAAVPNQVRITDAITHWQQRTHLRFVQRTVLNAALYPNYVNFQTGTGCSSNVGRIGGRQGVWLEAGCSTGNVIHEIGHALGLWHEQSREDRNTYVLVRPENITAGYEQNFNQQIADGDDILAYDYGSIMHYPRTAFSKNGLPTIEPLGGQAIGQRDALSITDAATVARLYSRTISLRALRGHYVVAEGGGGGAVNANRGAVGPWEKFQLVDRNGFELQTGDLIHLQTVNGNYVMAVNGGGAEVTATPTAPGSYETFRISKIAGTGLLTIGTGDTVALSTNNLLNPRYLYADNGGDGGVYAAGASVGQWEQFTITFY
;
A
#
# COMPACT_ATOMS: atom_id res chain seq x y z
N MET A 1 74.23 11.48 -73.14
CA MET A 1 74.49 10.95 -71.78
C MET A 1 73.19 10.38 -71.23
N LEU A 2 73.23 9.11 -70.78
CA LEU A 2 72.30 8.35 -69.91
C LEU A 2 70.78 8.40 -70.22
N ARG A 3 70.09 7.32 -70.65
CA ARG A 3 69.75 5.98 -70.06
C ARG A 3 68.20 5.90 -70.05
N ARG A 4 67.59 5.18 -71.00
CA ARG A 4 67.02 3.81 -70.89
C ARG A 4 65.71 3.71 -70.08
N THR A 5 64.55 3.50 -70.75
CA THR A 5 63.69 2.27 -70.79
C THR A 5 62.82 2.03 -69.53
N LEU A 6 61.57 1.54 -69.51
CA LEU A 6 60.61 0.92 -70.45
C LEU A 6 59.29 0.68 -69.65
N LYS A 7 58.16 0.63 -70.36
CA LYS A 7 57.01 -0.32 -70.26
C LYS A 7 55.89 -0.25 -69.17
N SER A 8 54.71 -0.59 -69.71
CA SER A 8 53.54 -1.34 -69.16
C SER A 8 52.38 -0.52 -68.60
N ALA A 9 51.10 -0.90 -68.69
CA ALA A 9 50.28 -1.72 -69.58
C ALA A 9 48.81 -1.56 -69.09
N LEU A 10 47.86 -1.69 -70.01
CA LEU A 10 46.38 -1.67 -69.86
C LEU A 10 45.81 -2.54 -68.72
N VAL A 11 44.75 -2.09 -68.03
CA VAL A 11 43.63 -2.95 -67.55
C VAL A 11 42.31 -2.16 -67.51
N ALA A 12 41.28 -2.74 -68.12
CA ALA A 12 39.89 -2.27 -68.16
C ALA A 12 39.13 -2.58 -66.86
N LEU A 13 38.27 -1.67 -66.41
CA LEU A 13 37.38 -1.87 -65.26
C LEU A 13 36.15 -2.70 -65.68
N PHE A 14 36.01 -3.89 -65.09
CA PHE A 14 34.81 -4.72 -65.10
C PHE A 14 33.84 -4.24 -64.00
N ILE A 15 32.58 -4.02 -64.36
CA ILE A 15 31.47 -3.73 -63.43
C ILE A 15 30.74 -5.05 -63.16
N PRO A 16 30.67 -5.55 -61.90
CA PRO A 16 29.77 -6.64 -61.56
C PRO A 16 28.45 -6.08 -61.03
N SER A 17 27.36 -6.43 -61.73
CA SER A 17 25.98 -6.24 -61.29
C SER A 17 25.71 -7.00 -59.99
N LEU A 18 25.41 -6.28 -58.90
CA LEU A 18 24.85 -6.86 -57.68
C LEU A 18 23.33 -7.02 -57.86
N LEU A 19 22.87 -8.27 -57.84
CA LEU A 19 21.46 -8.62 -57.66
C LEU A 19 21.03 -8.22 -56.24
N LEU A 20 20.09 -7.29 -56.12
CA LEU A 20 19.37 -7.03 -54.87
C LEU A 20 18.31 -8.13 -54.66
N THR A 21 18.61 -9.08 -53.79
CA THR A 21 17.60 -9.87 -53.07
C THR A 21 16.97 -8.98 -52.00
N ALA A 22 15.75 -8.50 -52.23
CA ALA A 22 14.94 -7.83 -51.23
C ALA A 22 14.37 -8.90 -50.26
N CYS A 23 15.02 -9.06 -49.11
CA CYS A 23 14.49 -9.79 -47.96
C CYS A 23 14.03 -8.78 -46.90
N GLY A 24 12.75 -8.85 -46.54
CA GLY A 24 12.17 -8.45 -45.25
C GLY A 24 12.48 -7.05 -44.75
N GLU A 25 11.56 -6.10 -44.98
CA GLU A 25 11.52 -4.87 -44.20
C GLU A 25 11.23 -5.17 -42.73
N GLY A 26 11.79 -4.32 -41.87
CA GLY A 26 12.04 -4.59 -40.47
C GLY A 26 10.77 -4.77 -39.65
N LEU A 27 10.78 -5.81 -38.82
CA LEU A 27 10.10 -5.78 -37.54
C LEU A 27 10.78 -4.69 -36.71
N GLU A 28 10.23 -3.47 -36.72
CA GLU A 28 10.50 -2.52 -35.65
C GLU A 28 10.22 -3.24 -34.33
N SER A 29 11.25 -3.36 -33.50
CA SER A 29 11.11 -3.92 -32.16
C SER A 29 10.11 -3.04 -31.41
N ARG A 30 8.89 -3.56 -31.21
CA ARG A 30 7.94 -3.00 -30.24
C ARG A 30 8.72 -2.78 -28.94
N PRO A 31 8.62 -1.60 -28.28
CA PRO A 31 9.20 -1.43 -26.96
C PRO A 31 8.72 -2.59 -26.08
N ALA A 32 9.64 -3.18 -25.32
CA ALA A 32 9.30 -4.27 -24.42
C ALA A 32 8.11 -3.82 -23.57
N LEU A 33 7.02 -4.59 -23.61
CA LEU A 33 5.84 -4.30 -22.80
C LEU A 33 6.27 -4.24 -21.34
N ASP A 34 5.72 -3.26 -20.60
CA ASP A 34 5.86 -3.20 -19.15
C ASP A 34 5.54 -4.60 -18.56
N PRO A 35 6.40 -5.18 -17.70
CA PRO A 35 6.17 -6.51 -17.11
C PRO A 35 4.79 -6.67 -16.43
N GLU A 36 4.20 -5.58 -15.92
CA GLU A 36 2.83 -5.58 -15.37
C GLU A 36 1.79 -5.73 -16.49
N MET A 37 2.00 -5.09 -17.64
CA MET A 37 1.16 -5.27 -18.83
C MET A 37 1.41 -6.61 -19.54
N ALA A 38 2.61 -7.16 -19.43
CA ALA A 38 2.97 -8.45 -20.00
C ALA A 38 2.21 -9.61 -19.30
N ARG A 39 1.74 -9.39 -18.06
CA ARG A 39 0.90 -10.36 -17.35
C ARG A 39 -0.33 -10.73 -18.15
N VAL A 40 -1.01 -9.77 -18.79
CA VAL A 40 -2.21 -10.04 -19.58
C VAL A 40 -1.88 -9.96 -21.07
N PRO A 41 -1.54 -11.08 -21.72
CA PRO A 41 -1.19 -11.08 -23.14
C PRO A 41 -2.36 -10.58 -23.99
N ALA A 42 -2.04 -9.93 -25.11
CA ALA A 42 -3.05 -9.46 -26.05
C ALA A 42 -3.94 -10.63 -26.52
N GLY A 43 -5.24 -10.54 -26.23
CA GLY A 43 -6.21 -11.59 -26.55
C GLY A 43 -6.42 -12.64 -25.45
N ALA A 44 -5.88 -12.43 -24.24
CA ALA A 44 -6.24 -13.22 -23.07
C ALA A 44 -7.78 -13.27 -22.91
N PRO A 45 -8.38 -14.44 -22.59
CA PRO A 45 -9.82 -14.54 -22.43
C PRO A 45 -10.33 -13.56 -21.36
N VAL A 46 -11.21 -12.65 -21.76
CA VAL A 46 -11.92 -11.78 -20.82
C VAL A 46 -13.20 -12.47 -20.38
N ARG A 47 -13.37 -12.59 -19.07
CA ARG A 47 -14.51 -13.22 -18.42
C ARG A 47 -15.27 -12.22 -17.55
N GLU A 48 -16.52 -12.55 -17.28
CA GLU A 48 -17.38 -11.82 -16.35
C GLU A 48 -17.59 -12.64 -15.09
N GLY A 49 -17.54 -11.98 -13.93
CA GLY A 49 -17.80 -12.59 -12.64
C GLY A 49 -18.27 -11.58 -11.61
N TYR A 50 -18.18 -11.97 -10.35
CA TYR A 50 -18.56 -11.11 -9.24
C TYR A 50 -17.41 -11.02 -8.23
N ALA A 51 -17.01 -9.80 -7.88
CA ALA A 51 -16.07 -9.53 -6.79
C ALA A 51 -16.82 -8.88 -5.62
N TRP A 52 -16.33 -9.09 -4.40
CA TRP A 52 -16.90 -8.42 -3.24
C TRP A 52 -16.47 -6.96 -3.24
N ASN A 53 -17.36 -6.07 -2.81
CA ASN A 53 -17.06 -4.67 -2.63
C ASN A 53 -17.37 -4.32 -1.16
N ALA A 54 -16.34 -4.00 -0.39
CA ALA A 54 -16.50 -3.72 1.04
C ALA A 54 -17.36 -2.52 1.37
N ALA A 55 -17.16 -1.44 0.64
CA ALA A 55 -17.82 -0.18 0.94
C ALA A 55 -19.33 -0.28 0.70
N ARG A 56 -19.74 -1.08 -0.28
CA ARG A 56 -21.14 -1.38 -0.58
C ARG A 56 -21.66 -2.60 0.18
N GLY A 57 -20.79 -3.33 0.87
CA GLY A 57 -21.12 -4.55 1.58
C GLY A 57 -21.83 -5.60 0.72
N LYS A 58 -21.51 -5.66 -0.58
CA LYS A 58 -22.16 -6.56 -1.55
C LYS A 58 -21.24 -6.98 -2.69
N LEU A 59 -21.61 -8.04 -3.40
CA LEU A 59 -20.96 -8.43 -4.65
C LEU A 59 -21.29 -7.42 -5.77
N VAL A 60 -20.30 -7.12 -6.59
CA VAL A 60 -20.43 -6.27 -7.78
C VAL A 60 -19.94 -7.04 -9.02
N PRO A 61 -20.57 -6.81 -10.19
CA PRO A 61 -20.08 -7.36 -11.45
C PRO A 61 -18.67 -6.86 -11.76
N VAL A 62 -17.80 -7.75 -12.21
CA VAL A 62 -16.44 -7.43 -12.64
C VAL A 62 -16.09 -8.15 -13.93
N LYS A 63 -15.24 -7.52 -14.74
CA LYS A 63 -14.59 -8.14 -15.89
C LYS A 63 -13.11 -8.36 -15.56
N TYR A 64 -12.60 -9.55 -15.84
CA TYR A 64 -11.22 -9.91 -15.56
C TYR A 64 -10.64 -10.73 -16.71
N ALA A 65 -9.33 -10.68 -16.88
CA ALA A 65 -8.61 -11.54 -17.80
C ALA A 65 -8.21 -12.84 -17.10
N GLU A 66 -8.32 -13.97 -17.80
CA GLU A 66 -7.78 -15.25 -17.35
C GLU A 66 -6.31 -15.38 -17.78
N VAL A 67 -5.42 -15.55 -16.81
CA VAL A 67 -3.99 -15.83 -17.04
C VAL A 67 -3.54 -16.88 -16.04
N ASP A 68 -2.99 -18.00 -16.52
CA ASP A 68 -2.52 -19.13 -15.70
C ASP A 68 -3.58 -19.64 -14.69
N GLY A 69 -4.86 -19.65 -15.09
CA GLY A 69 -5.98 -20.05 -14.23
C GLY A 69 -6.33 -19.04 -13.13
N LEU A 70 -5.72 -17.85 -13.14
CA LEU A 70 -6.02 -16.74 -12.22
C LEU A 70 -6.88 -15.68 -12.90
N ALA A 71 -7.78 -15.07 -12.12
CA ALA A 71 -8.61 -13.95 -12.52
C ALA A 71 -7.88 -12.62 -12.25
N ILE A 72 -7.37 -11.99 -13.31
CA ILE A 72 -6.57 -10.77 -13.26
C ILE A 72 -7.42 -9.55 -13.62
N LEU A 73 -7.54 -8.62 -12.68
CA LEU A 73 -8.18 -7.32 -12.83
C LEU A 73 -7.08 -6.25 -13.01
N GLU A 74 -7.31 -5.25 -13.86
CA GLU A 74 -6.37 -4.12 -13.99
C GLU A 74 -4.92 -4.58 -14.25
N GLY A 75 -4.73 -5.64 -15.03
CA GLY A 75 -3.39 -6.07 -15.46
C GLY A 75 -2.62 -6.95 -14.48
N ASP A 76 -2.67 -6.68 -13.18
CA ASP A 76 -1.80 -7.29 -12.17
C ASP A 76 -2.50 -7.60 -10.83
N MET A 77 -3.75 -7.20 -10.63
CA MET A 77 -4.50 -7.49 -9.41
C MET A 77 -5.23 -8.83 -9.49
N ILE A 78 -4.95 -9.73 -8.55
CA ILE A 78 -5.55 -11.07 -8.49
C ILE A 78 -6.84 -11.03 -7.65
N LEU A 79 -7.97 -11.38 -8.26
CA LEU A 79 -9.26 -11.52 -7.58
C LEU A 79 -9.46 -12.90 -6.94
N GLY A 80 -8.75 -13.92 -7.46
CA GLY A 80 -8.86 -15.32 -7.09
C GLY A 80 -8.50 -16.21 -8.28
N THR A 81 -8.69 -17.53 -8.13
CA THR A 81 -8.64 -18.46 -9.27
C THR A 81 -9.89 -18.31 -10.13
N VAL A 82 -9.79 -18.64 -11.43
CA VAL A 82 -10.94 -18.65 -12.32
C VAL A 82 -12.01 -19.63 -11.83
N GLU A 83 -11.61 -20.76 -11.26
CA GLU A 83 -12.54 -21.75 -10.68
C GLU A 83 -13.36 -21.16 -9.53
N GLU A 84 -12.72 -20.41 -8.61
CA GLU A 84 -13.40 -19.71 -7.52
C GLU A 84 -14.36 -18.64 -8.04
N MET A 85 -13.93 -17.87 -9.05
CA MET A 85 -14.77 -16.84 -9.67
C MET A 85 -16.00 -17.46 -10.35
N GLU A 86 -15.83 -18.58 -11.06
CA GLU A 86 -16.94 -19.30 -11.68
C GLU A 86 -17.87 -19.94 -10.64
N ALA A 87 -17.32 -20.49 -9.55
CA ALA A 87 -18.11 -21.02 -8.44
C ALA A 87 -19.00 -19.94 -7.84
N ARG A 88 -18.47 -18.72 -7.70
CA ARG A 88 -19.24 -17.57 -7.23
C ARG A 88 -20.35 -17.17 -8.18
N VAL A 89 -20.09 -17.18 -9.49
CA VAL A 89 -21.14 -16.93 -10.49
C VAL A 89 -22.26 -17.96 -10.38
N ARG A 90 -21.93 -19.25 -10.20
CA ARG A 90 -22.92 -20.32 -9.99
C ARG A 90 -23.74 -20.09 -8.73
N GLU A 91 -23.09 -19.71 -7.63
CA GLU A 91 -23.76 -19.41 -6.35
C GLU A 91 -24.73 -18.22 -6.45
N VAL A 92 -24.29 -17.09 -7.01
CA VAL A 92 -25.12 -15.89 -7.18
C VAL A 92 -26.35 -16.21 -8.05
N LYS A 93 -26.15 -16.96 -9.13
CA LYS A 93 -27.27 -17.42 -9.99
C LYS A 93 -28.22 -18.35 -9.25
N ALA A 94 -27.71 -19.32 -8.51
CA ALA A 94 -28.51 -20.27 -7.74
C ALA A 94 -29.36 -19.58 -6.65
N ARG A 95 -28.89 -18.47 -6.11
CA ARG A 95 -29.58 -17.68 -5.08
C ARG A 95 -30.59 -16.68 -5.62
N GLY A 96 -30.72 -16.51 -6.95
CA GLY A 96 -31.69 -15.60 -7.57
C GLY A 96 -31.14 -14.23 -7.98
N GLY A 97 -29.81 -14.08 -8.07
CA GLY A 97 -29.16 -12.85 -8.51
C GLY A 97 -28.50 -12.05 -7.37
N LEU A 98 -27.88 -10.93 -7.73
CA LEU A 98 -27.09 -10.10 -6.80
C LEU A 98 -27.92 -9.49 -5.66
N ASP A 99 -29.22 -9.27 -5.88
CA ASP A 99 -30.11 -8.62 -4.91
C ASP A 99 -30.82 -9.62 -3.97
N ALA A 100 -30.51 -10.92 -4.08
CA ALA A 100 -31.14 -11.94 -3.26
C ALA A 100 -30.64 -11.93 -1.80
N PRO A 101 -31.55 -12.13 -0.80
CA PRO A 101 -31.16 -12.20 0.60
C PRO A 101 -30.15 -13.32 0.87
N GLY A 102 -29.05 -13.00 1.56
CA GLY A 102 -28.08 -13.99 2.02
C GLY A 102 -26.93 -14.30 1.05
N VAL A 103 -26.82 -13.63 -0.10
CA VAL A 103 -25.60 -13.61 -0.93
C VAL A 103 -24.49 -12.85 -0.15
N HIS A 104 -23.92 -13.52 0.84
CA HIS A 104 -22.75 -13.06 1.58
C HIS A 104 -21.51 -13.60 0.88
N ALA A 105 -20.62 -12.71 0.45
CA ALA A 105 -19.38 -13.17 -0.16
C ALA A 105 -18.47 -13.85 0.86
N GLN A 106 -17.84 -14.92 0.41
CA GLN A 106 -16.63 -15.47 1.00
C GLN A 106 -15.41 -14.85 0.25
N GLY A 107 -15.02 -13.62 0.59
CA GLY A 107 -13.85 -12.85 0.05
C GLY A 107 -13.97 -12.42 -1.43
N VAL A 108 -13.44 -11.31 -1.96
CA VAL A 108 -12.24 -10.48 -1.69
C VAL A 108 -12.50 -9.03 -2.14
N ALA A 109 -12.04 -8.04 -1.33
CA ALA A 109 -11.65 -6.63 -1.64
C ALA A 109 -12.19 -5.67 -0.57
N ILE A 110 -11.38 -5.15 0.36
CA ILE A 110 -11.95 -4.37 1.47
C ILE A 110 -11.09 -3.23 2.07
N THR A 111 -11.75 -2.08 2.26
CA THR A 111 -11.59 -1.08 3.34
C THR A 111 -12.11 -1.62 4.67
N GLY A 112 -11.21 -2.07 5.55
CA GLY A 112 -11.58 -2.65 6.86
C GLY A 112 -10.40 -3.34 7.55
N ALA A 113 -10.32 -3.27 8.88
CA ALA A 113 -9.19 -3.77 9.68
C ALA A 113 -8.85 -5.25 9.42
N ASN A 114 -9.83 -6.06 9.02
CA ASN A 114 -9.65 -7.49 8.73
C ASN A 114 -8.78 -7.78 7.49
N TYR A 115 -8.49 -6.79 6.64
CA TYR A 115 -7.74 -6.95 5.39
C TYR A 115 -6.35 -6.33 5.46
N ARG A 116 -6.03 -5.74 6.61
CA ARG A 116 -4.69 -5.35 6.96
C ARG A 116 -3.95 -6.58 7.49
N TRP A 117 -2.66 -6.61 7.22
CA TRP A 117 -1.74 -7.46 7.96
C TRP A 117 -1.74 -7.07 9.43
N ALA A 118 -2.02 -8.05 10.30
CA ALA A 118 -2.11 -7.82 11.73
C ALA A 118 -0.77 -7.30 12.26
N ASN A 119 -0.83 -6.45 13.28
CA ASN A 119 0.34 -5.88 13.94
C ASN A 119 1.31 -5.09 13.03
N SER A 120 0.91 -4.70 11.82
CA SER A 120 1.83 -4.10 10.83
C SER A 120 2.95 -5.06 10.39
N GLU A 121 2.77 -6.37 10.62
CA GLU A 121 3.73 -7.41 10.26
C GLU A 121 3.24 -8.18 9.04
N VAL A 122 4.10 -8.29 8.02
CA VAL A 122 3.86 -9.06 6.80
C VAL A 122 4.81 -10.25 6.80
N PRO A 123 4.36 -11.44 7.25
CA PRO A 123 5.17 -12.63 7.17
C PRO A 123 5.34 -13.05 5.71
N TYR A 124 6.54 -13.49 5.32
CA TYR A 124 6.80 -13.86 3.94
C TYR A 124 7.72 -15.07 3.76
N THR A 125 7.56 -15.77 2.64
CA THR A 125 8.49 -16.77 2.11
C THR A 125 8.92 -16.37 0.71
N ILE A 126 10.10 -16.82 0.29
CA ILE A 126 10.58 -16.68 -1.09
C ILE A 126 10.83 -18.08 -1.62
N ASP A 127 10.16 -18.47 -2.70
CA ASP A 127 10.40 -19.75 -3.34
C ASP A 127 11.80 -19.78 -3.95
N ALA A 128 12.53 -20.87 -3.72
CA ALA A 128 13.91 -21.02 -4.19
C ALA A 128 14.05 -20.89 -5.72
N ALA A 129 12.97 -21.18 -6.46
CA ALA A 129 12.92 -21.06 -7.91
C ALA A 129 12.86 -19.61 -8.41
N VAL A 130 12.56 -18.63 -7.55
CA VAL A 130 12.50 -17.22 -7.97
C VAL A 130 13.90 -16.72 -8.30
N PRO A 131 14.16 -16.27 -9.54
CA PRO A 131 15.45 -15.71 -9.90
C PRO A 131 15.63 -14.33 -9.26
N ASN A 132 16.89 -13.94 -9.05
CA ASN A 132 17.27 -12.63 -8.53
C ASN A 132 16.48 -12.23 -7.26
N GLN A 133 16.55 -13.04 -6.20
CA GLN A 133 15.81 -12.77 -4.97
C GLN A 133 16.20 -11.44 -4.28
N VAL A 134 17.35 -10.86 -4.65
CA VAL A 134 17.81 -9.56 -4.13
C VAL A 134 16.78 -8.45 -4.41
N ARG A 135 16.10 -8.48 -5.56
CA ARG A 135 15.03 -7.50 -5.88
C ARG A 135 13.88 -7.52 -4.86
N ILE A 136 13.61 -8.69 -4.26
CA ILE A 136 12.58 -8.84 -3.23
C ILE A 136 13.08 -8.26 -1.91
N THR A 137 14.31 -8.60 -1.50
CA THR A 137 14.87 -8.08 -0.25
C THR A 137 15.09 -6.56 -0.29
N ASP A 138 15.43 -6.01 -1.44
CA ASP A 138 15.57 -4.56 -1.65
C ASP A 138 14.21 -3.87 -1.59
N ALA A 139 13.18 -4.43 -2.25
CA ALA A 139 11.82 -3.90 -2.19
C ALA A 139 11.25 -3.92 -0.76
N ILE A 140 11.44 -5.02 -0.04
CA ILE A 140 11.08 -5.14 1.39
C ILE A 140 11.82 -4.07 2.21
N THR A 141 13.13 -3.91 2.00
CA THR A 141 13.92 -2.90 2.71
C THR A 141 13.41 -1.49 2.41
N HIS A 142 13.03 -1.21 1.16
CA HIS A 142 12.49 0.08 0.73
C HIS A 142 11.20 0.45 1.47
N TRP A 143 10.28 -0.50 1.64
CA TRP A 143 9.06 -0.34 2.43
C TRP A 143 9.34 -0.14 3.92
N GLN A 144 10.20 -0.96 4.52
CA GLN A 144 10.51 -0.88 5.96
C GLN A 144 11.24 0.41 6.37
N GLN A 145 11.99 1.03 5.45
CA GLN A 145 12.69 2.29 5.68
C GLN A 145 11.77 3.52 5.64
N ARG A 146 10.61 3.40 4.97
CA ARG A 146 9.69 4.52 4.70
C ARG A 146 8.36 4.41 5.45
N THR A 147 8.11 3.25 6.05
CA THR A 147 6.90 2.97 6.82
C THR A 147 7.26 2.29 8.13
N HIS A 148 6.27 2.15 9.01
CA HIS A 148 6.36 1.35 10.22
C HIS A 148 5.95 -0.11 9.98
N LEU A 149 5.91 -0.58 8.74
CA LEU A 149 5.68 -2.01 8.46
C LEU A 149 6.92 -2.84 8.72
N ARG A 150 6.73 -4.11 9.08
CA ARG A 150 7.80 -5.08 9.25
C ARG A 150 7.54 -6.33 8.45
N PHE A 151 8.55 -6.80 7.74
CA PHE A 151 8.49 -8.03 6.96
C PHE A 151 9.23 -9.12 7.71
N VAL A 152 8.49 -10.16 8.09
CA VAL A 152 9.04 -11.24 8.91
C VAL A 152 9.29 -12.46 8.03
N GLN A 153 10.53 -12.89 7.90
CA GLN A 153 10.82 -14.11 7.16
C GLN A 153 10.20 -15.32 7.88
N ARG A 154 9.28 -15.99 7.21
CA ARG A 154 8.61 -17.18 7.70
C ARG A 154 9.51 -18.39 7.45
N THR A 155 9.78 -19.13 8.51
CA THR A 155 10.57 -20.35 8.52
C THR A 155 9.72 -21.51 9.05
N VAL A 156 10.25 -22.74 8.97
CA VAL A 156 9.58 -23.91 9.57
C VAL A 156 9.37 -23.72 11.08
N LEU A 157 10.26 -23.01 11.76
CA LEU A 157 10.23 -22.82 13.21
C LEU A 157 9.13 -21.85 13.67
N ASN A 158 8.81 -20.82 12.88
CA ASN A 158 7.80 -19.81 13.23
C ASN A 158 6.49 -19.97 12.42
N ALA A 159 6.38 -21.00 11.59
CA ALA A 159 5.26 -21.26 10.69
C ALA A 159 3.88 -21.26 11.37
N ALA A 160 3.81 -21.76 12.61
CA ALA A 160 2.58 -21.83 13.39
C ALA A 160 2.11 -20.46 13.91
N LEU A 161 3.04 -19.51 14.08
CA LEU A 161 2.73 -18.13 14.48
C LEU A 161 2.20 -17.30 13.30
N TYR A 162 2.57 -17.69 12.08
CA TYR A 162 2.25 -16.98 10.85
C TYR A 162 1.43 -17.86 9.88
N PRO A 163 0.15 -18.12 10.20
CA PRO A 163 -0.74 -18.89 9.31
C PRO A 163 -1.13 -18.12 8.05
N ASN A 164 -1.09 -16.77 8.11
CA ASN A 164 -1.29 -15.89 6.96
C ASN A 164 0.07 -15.33 6.54
N TYR A 165 0.44 -15.44 5.27
CA TYR A 165 1.75 -14.97 4.78
C TYR A 165 1.79 -14.79 3.26
N VAL A 166 2.68 -13.90 2.81
CA VAL A 166 3.01 -13.71 1.40
C VAL A 166 4.02 -14.76 0.94
N ASN A 167 3.84 -15.32 -0.24
CA ASN A 167 4.78 -16.22 -0.88
C ASN A 167 5.22 -15.65 -2.24
N PHE A 168 6.44 -15.13 -2.30
CA PHE A 168 7.03 -14.70 -3.57
C PHE A 168 7.38 -15.93 -4.41
N GLN A 169 6.81 -16.02 -5.61
CA GLN A 169 6.91 -17.18 -6.49
C GLN A 169 7.03 -16.77 -7.97
N THR A 170 7.49 -17.69 -8.81
CA THR A 170 7.59 -17.45 -10.25
C THR A 170 6.22 -17.50 -10.94
N GLY A 171 6.01 -16.65 -11.93
CA GLY A 171 4.81 -16.65 -12.79
C GLY A 171 5.06 -15.89 -14.10
N THR A 172 4.02 -15.77 -14.92
CA THR A 172 4.00 -14.86 -16.08
C THR A 172 3.70 -13.45 -15.59
N GLY A 173 4.40 -12.40 -16.04
CA GLY A 173 4.22 -11.03 -15.54
C GLY A 173 4.46 -10.84 -14.03
N CYS A 174 4.07 -9.67 -13.53
CA CYS A 174 4.07 -9.32 -12.10
C CYS A 174 2.60 -9.21 -11.62
N SER A 175 2.25 -9.78 -10.46
CA SER A 175 0.90 -9.66 -9.92
C SER A 175 0.78 -10.03 -8.43
N SER A 176 -0.23 -9.46 -7.77
CA SER A 176 -0.56 -9.72 -6.37
C SER A 176 -2.05 -9.55 -6.07
N ASN A 177 -2.49 -10.06 -4.92
CA ASN A 177 -3.80 -9.73 -4.38
C ASN A 177 -3.77 -8.34 -3.70
N VAL A 178 -4.92 -7.66 -3.65
CA VAL A 178 -5.06 -6.43 -2.86
C VAL A 178 -5.37 -6.75 -1.40
N GLY A 179 -4.43 -6.44 -0.50
CA GLY A 179 -4.53 -6.66 0.94
C GLY A 179 -4.31 -8.12 1.36
N ARG A 180 -4.56 -8.41 2.64
CA ARG A 180 -4.44 -9.75 3.22
C ARG A 180 -5.70 -10.57 2.91
N ILE A 181 -5.54 -11.69 2.18
CA ILE A 181 -6.65 -12.59 1.82
C ILE A 181 -6.84 -13.77 2.77
N GLY A 182 -5.86 -14.02 3.65
CA GLY A 182 -5.85 -15.16 4.58
C GLY A 182 -5.12 -16.39 4.01
N GLY A 183 -4.49 -17.17 4.89
CA GLY A 183 -3.64 -18.28 4.50
C GLY A 183 -2.38 -17.84 3.73
N ARG A 184 -1.83 -18.76 2.93
CA ARG A 184 -0.74 -18.46 1.98
C ARG A 184 -1.31 -17.70 0.78
N GLN A 185 -0.81 -16.49 0.52
CA GLN A 185 -1.13 -15.73 -0.68
C GLN A 185 0.11 -15.48 -1.54
N GLY A 186 -0.02 -15.52 -2.85
CA GLY A 186 1.13 -15.38 -3.75
C GLY A 186 1.43 -13.93 -4.12
N VAL A 187 2.71 -13.66 -4.37
CA VAL A 187 3.16 -12.55 -5.23
C VAL A 187 3.92 -13.21 -6.39
N TRP A 188 3.38 -13.10 -7.60
CA TRP A 188 3.93 -13.75 -8.79
C TRP A 188 4.87 -12.80 -9.50
N LEU A 189 6.09 -13.26 -9.75
CA LEU A 189 7.15 -12.47 -10.34
C LEU A 189 7.78 -13.21 -11.52
N GLU A 190 7.59 -12.69 -12.72
CA GLU A 190 8.41 -13.04 -13.87
C GLU A 190 9.87 -12.62 -13.68
N ALA A 191 10.80 -13.24 -14.42
CA ALA A 191 12.21 -12.88 -14.41
C ALA A 191 12.45 -11.39 -14.76
N GLY A 192 11.59 -10.80 -15.59
CA GLY A 192 11.67 -9.41 -16.02
C GLY A 192 11.22 -8.36 -14.99
N CYS A 193 10.50 -8.74 -13.92
CA CYS A 193 10.05 -7.77 -12.92
C CYS A 193 11.26 -7.09 -12.24
N SER A 194 11.33 -5.76 -12.28
CA SER A 194 12.36 -4.99 -11.59
C SER A 194 12.11 -4.93 -10.07
N THR A 195 13.05 -4.39 -9.30
CA THR A 195 12.83 -4.06 -7.87
C THR A 195 11.63 -3.13 -7.70
N GLY A 196 11.44 -2.17 -8.60
CA GLY A 196 10.29 -1.27 -8.63
C GLY A 196 8.95 -1.98 -8.79
N ASN A 197 8.89 -2.95 -9.71
CA ASN A 197 7.69 -3.79 -9.85
C ASN A 197 7.44 -4.57 -8.56
N VAL A 198 8.47 -5.10 -7.88
CA VAL A 198 8.24 -5.78 -6.60
C VAL A 198 7.76 -4.82 -5.49
N ILE A 199 8.24 -3.56 -5.47
CA ILE A 199 7.72 -2.54 -4.55
C ILE A 199 6.22 -2.31 -4.80
N HIS A 200 5.83 -2.22 -6.08
CA HIS A 200 4.43 -2.07 -6.52
C HIS A 200 3.57 -3.26 -6.08
N GLU A 201 3.99 -4.50 -6.36
CA GLU A 201 3.26 -5.71 -5.96
C GLU A 201 3.11 -5.85 -4.44
N ILE A 202 4.12 -5.43 -3.68
CA ILE A 202 4.01 -5.34 -2.21
C ILE A 202 2.97 -4.27 -1.84
N GLY A 203 2.90 -3.14 -2.55
CA GLY A 203 1.85 -2.13 -2.38
C GLY A 203 0.45 -2.71 -2.51
N HIS A 204 0.20 -3.53 -3.53
CA HIS A 204 -1.05 -4.30 -3.64
C HIS A 204 -1.27 -5.22 -2.44
N ALA A 205 -0.30 -6.06 -2.07
CA ALA A 205 -0.43 -6.96 -0.92
C ALA A 205 -0.71 -6.22 0.41
N LEU A 206 -0.30 -4.95 0.52
CA LEU A 206 -0.58 -4.06 1.65
C LEU A 206 -1.96 -3.40 1.57
N GLY A 207 -2.61 -3.42 0.42
CA GLY A 207 -3.98 -2.97 0.20
C GLY A 207 -4.09 -1.67 -0.60
N LEU A 208 -3.05 -1.28 -1.35
CA LEU A 208 -3.14 -0.19 -2.31
C LEU A 208 -3.79 -0.66 -3.61
N TRP A 209 -4.65 0.19 -4.15
CA TRP A 209 -5.15 0.11 -5.52
C TRP A 209 -4.31 1.02 -6.42
N HIS A 210 -4.56 0.96 -7.72
CA HIS A 210 -3.93 1.88 -8.64
C HIS A 210 -4.37 3.34 -8.47
N GLU A 211 -3.44 4.28 -8.67
CA GLU A 211 -3.73 5.71 -8.52
C GLU A 211 -4.69 6.22 -9.61
N GLN A 212 -4.58 5.73 -10.86
CA GLN A 212 -5.45 6.17 -11.96
C GLN A 212 -6.91 5.69 -11.83
N SER A 213 -7.19 4.79 -10.89
CA SER A 213 -8.53 4.28 -10.62
C SER A 213 -9.20 5.00 -9.44
N ARG A 214 -8.58 6.02 -8.85
CA ARG A 214 -9.24 6.88 -7.83
C ARG A 214 -10.55 7.50 -8.30
N GLU A 215 -11.44 7.78 -7.34
CA GLU A 215 -12.73 8.43 -7.60
C GLU A 215 -12.58 9.87 -8.11
N ASP A 216 -11.54 10.58 -7.68
CA ASP A 216 -11.25 11.95 -8.11
C ASP A 216 -10.39 12.03 -9.39
N ARG A 217 -9.93 10.90 -9.95
CA ARG A 217 -8.92 10.90 -11.04
C ARG A 217 -9.26 11.78 -12.25
N ASN A 218 -10.55 11.94 -12.59
CA ASN A 218 -10.97 12.76 -13.74
C ASN A 218 -10.67 14.25 -13.57
N THR A 219 -10.33 14.73 -12.36
CA THR A 219 -9.84 16.11 -12.16
C THR A 219 -8.36 16.27 -12.48
N TYR A 220 -7.62 15.17 -12.67
CA TYR A 220 -6.16 15.14 -12.81
C TYR A 220 -5.71 14.53 -14.13
N VAL A 221 -6.38 13.48 -14.61
CA VAL A 221 -6.04 12.77 -15.84
C VAL A 221 -7.25 12.59 -16.75
N LEU A 222 -6.99 12.60 -18.05
CA LEU A 222 -7.94 12.22 -19.09
C LEU A 222 -7.59 10.82 -19.60
N VAL A 223 -8.55 9.91 -19.53
CA VAL A 223 -8.45 8.62 -20.22
C VAL A 223 -8.88 8.79 -21.67
N ARG A 224 -8.16 8.14 -22.60
CA ARG A 224 -8.38 8.15 -24.06
C ARG A 224 -8.87 6.77 -24.54
N PRO A 225 -10.17 6.45 -24.41
CA PRO A 225 -10.71 5.14 -24.81
C PRO A 225 -10.39 4.73 -26.24
N GLU A 226 -10.28 5.70 -27.15
CA GLU A 226 -9.92 5.52 -28.54
C GLU A 226 -8.57 4.84 -28.75
N ASN A 227 -7.64 4.94 -27.79
CA ASN A 227 -6.30 4.35 -27.84
C ASN A 227 -6.21 3.02 -27.09
N ILE A 228 -7.22 2.64 -26.31
CA ILE A 228 -7.22 1.40 -25.52
C ILE A 228 -7.45 0.19 -26.43
N THR A 229 -6.76 -0.91 -26.13
CA THR A 229 -6.99 -2.22 -26.74
C THR A 229 -8.39 -2.72 -26.40
N ALA A 230 -9.14 -3.13 -27.41
CA ALA A 230 -10.53 -3.57 -27.23
C ALA A 230 -10.62 -4.70 -26.20
N GLY A 231 -11.53 -4.57 -25.22
CA GLY A 231 -11.71 -5.52 -24.13
C GLY A 231 -10.90 -5.22 -22.86
N TYR A 232 -10.13 -4.13 -22.83
CA TYR A 232 -9.36 -3.68 -21.67
C TYR A 232 -9.87 -2.35 -21.08
N GLU A 233 -10.95 -1.78 -21.61
CA GLU A 233 -11.50 -0.50 -21.17
C GLU A 233 -11.84 -0.49 -19.67
N GLN A 234 -12.26 -1.63 -19.12
CA GLN A 234 -12.58 -1.77 -17.70
C GLN A 234 -11.39 -1.53 -16.76
N ASN A 235 -10.15 -1.71 -17.24
CA ASN A 235 -8.94 -1.48 -16.43
C ASN A 235 -8.73 0.01 -16.09
N PHE A 236 -9.53 0.88 -16.69
CA PHE A 236 -9.53 2.33 -16.45
C PHE A 236 -10.79 2.80 -15.73
N ASN A 237 -11.63 1.87 -15.26
CA ASN A 237 -12.78 2.21 -14.43
C ASN A 237 -12.30 2.80 -13.10
N GLN A 238 -13.03 3.79 -12.60
CA GLN A 238 -12.76 4.35 -11.29
C GLN A 238 -13.34 3.41 -10.21
N GLN A 239 -12.57 3.19 -9.15
CA GLN A 239 -12.94 2.51 -7.92
C GLN A 239 -13.70 3.50 -7.01
N ILE A 240 -14.89 3.91 -7.44
CA ILE A 240 -15.79 4.93 -6.84
C ILE A 240 -16.39 4.49 -5.48
N ALA A 241 -15.79 3.54 -4.78
CA ALA A 241 -16.36 3.01 -3.55
C ALA A 241 -15.30 2.48 -2.57
N ASP A 242 -14.19 1.92 -3.06
CA ASP A 242 -13.30 1.08 -2.23
C ASP A 242 -11.93 1.72 -1.97
N GLY A 243 -11.63 2.84 -2.64
CA GLY A 243 -10.48 3.69 -2.34
C GLY A 243 -10.93 4.86 -1.46
N ASP A 244 -10.40 4.96 -0.24
CA ASP A 244 -10.40 6.24 0.45
C ASP A 244 -9.31 7.09 -0.19
N ASP A 245 -9.66 8.31 -0.61
CA ASP A 245 -8.68 9.34 -1.00
C ASP A 245 -7.96 9.83 0.27
N ILE A 246 -7.01 9.03 0.75
CA ILE A 246 -6.34 9.27 2.04
C ILE A 246 -5.45 10.53 1.98
N LEU A 247 -5.03 10.94 0.77
CA LEU A 247 -4.21 12.10 0.44
C LEU A 247 -4.52 12.63 -0.99
N ALA A 248 -3.89 13.74 -1.39
CA ALA A 248 -4.01 14.31 -2.73
C ALA A 248 -3.53 13.34 -3.83
N TYR A 249 -4.05 13.51 -5.05
CA TYR A 249 -3.66 12.71 -6.22
C TYR A 249 -2.16 12.83 -6.52
N ASP A 250 -1.51 11.69 -6.71
CA ASP A 250 -0.06 11.62 -6.90
C ASP A 250 0.34 11.03 -8.26
N TYR A 251 0.64 11.91 -9.22
CA TYR A 251 1.20 11.52 -10.52
C TYR A 251 2.49 10.70 -10.42
N GLY A 252 3.27 10.90 -9.34
CA GLY A 252 4.52 10.19 -9.07
C GLY A 252 4.34 8.89 -8.32
N SER A 253 3.12 8.46 -8.01
CA SER A 253 2.85 7.23 -7.28
C SER A 253 3.41 6.03 -8.04
N ILE A 254 4.03 5.10 -7.31
CA ILE A 254 4.45 3.83 -7.89
C ILE A 254 3.25 2.99 -8.34
N MET A 255 2.06 3.27 -7.79
CA MET A 255 0.79 2.63 -8.14
C MET A 255 0.11 3.29 -9.35
N HIS A 256 0.70 4.30 -9.97
CA HIS A 256 0.12 4.93 -11.16
C HIS A 256 0.53 4.15 -12.42
N TYR A 257 -0.42 3.90 -13.33
CA TYR A 257 -0.12 3.38 -14.66
C TYR A 257 0.75 4.31 -15.51
N PRO A 258 1.55 3.76 -16.44
CA PRO A 258 2.21 4.54 -17.47
C PRO A 258 1.23 5.10 -18.50
N ARG A 259 1.65 6.15 -19.21
CA ARG A 259 0.84 6.84 -20.24
C ARG A 259 0.25 5.91 -21.30
N THR A 260 0.95 4.85 -21.67
CA THR A 260 0.60 3.94 -22.77
C THR A 260 0.01 2.61 -22.30
N ALA A 261 -0.44 2.53 -21.04
CA ALA A 261 -1.05 1.33 -20.48
C ALA A 261 -2.16 0.80 -21.39
N PHE A 262 -2.13 -0.49 -21.72
CA PHE A 262 -3.07 -1.18 -22.62
C PHE A 262 -3.30 -0.52 -23.99
N SER A 263 -2.35 0.29 -24.48
CA SER A 263 -2.48 0.98 -25.78
C SER A 263 -2.44 0.01 -26.97
N LYS A 264 -3.36 0.16 -27.91
CA LYS A 264 -3.38 -0.62 -29.17
C LYS A 264 -2.50 -0.06 -30.27
N ASN A 265 -2.11 1.21 -30.15
CA ASN A 265 -1.46 1.99 -31.21
C ASN A 265 -0.20 2.73 -30.72
N GLY A 266 0.25 2.46 -29.49
CA GLY A 266 1.39 3.13 -28.87
C GLY A 266 1.13 4.58 -28.45
N LEU A 267 -0.08 5.11 -28.70
CA LEU A 267 -0.48 6.44 -28.25
C LEU A 267 -0.94 6.41 -26.78
N PRO A 268 -0.90 7.55 -26.07
CA PRO A 268 -1.34 7.62 -24.68
C PRO A 268 -2.80 7.17 -24.48
N THR A 269 -3.02 6.29 -23.51
CA THR A 269 -4.34 5.95 -22.97
C THR A 269 -4.67 6.78 -21.74
N ILE A 270 -3.66 7.35 -21.07
CA ILE A 270 -3.80 8.28 -19.95
C ILE A 270 -3.00 9.55 -20.24
N GLU A 271 -3.67 10.70 -20.18
CA GLU A 271 -3.09 12.03 -20.36
C GLU A 271 -3.25 12.87 -19.09
N PRO A 272 -2.16 13.18 -18.37
CA PRO A 272 -2.19 14.14 -17.27
C PRO A 272 -2.59 15.53 -17.75
N LEU A 273 -3.63 16.11 -17.15
CA LEU A 273 -4.17 17.42 -17.55
C LEU A 273 -3.17 18.56 -17.32
N GLY A 274 -2.25 18.39 -16.35
CA GLY A 274 -1.16 19.34 -16.09
C GLY A 274 0.18 19.00 -16.76
N GLY A 275 0.25 17.95 -17.58
CA GLY A 275 1.46 17.53 -18.29
C GLY A 275 2.53 16.83 -17.45
N GLN A 276 2.21 16.43 -16.20
CA GLN A 276 3.12 15.71 -15.32
C GLN A 276 3.57 14.36 -15.92
N ALA A 277 4.70 13.83 -15.45
CA ALA A 277 5.10 12.46 -15.74
C ALA A 277 4.32 11.48 -14.85
N ILE A 278 4.00 10.30 -15.38
CA ILE A 278 3.28 9.21 -14.70
C ILE A 278 3.89 7.86 -15.07
N GLY A 279 3.69 6.84 -14.21
CA GLY A 279 4.12 5.47 -14.47
C GLY A 279 5.55 5.14 -14.09
N GLN A 280 6.14 5.89 -13.14
CA GLN A 280 7.46 5.57 -12.64
C GLN A 280 7.47 4.23 -11.88
N ARG A 281 8.60 3.52 -11.93
CA ARG A 281 8.85 2.26 -11.22
C ARG A 281 10.21 2.29 -10.51
N ASP A 282 10.61 3.46 -10.00
CA ASP A 282 11.89 3.66 -9.33
C ASP A 282 11.76 3.46 -7.82
N ALA A 283 10.73 4.05 -7.20
CA ALA A 283 10.56 4.07 -5.75
C ALA A 283 9.13 4.48 -5.34
N LEU A 284 8.74 4.14 -4.11
CA LEU A 284 7.61 4.79 -3.43
C LEU A 284 7.73 6.31 -3.46
N SER A 285 6.63 6.97 -3.79
CA SER A 285 6.46 8.39 -3.49
C SER A 285 6.25 8.61 -1.99
N ILE A 286 6.26 9.88 -1.58
CA ILE A 286 5.96 10.26 -0.19
C ILE A 286 4.53 9.85 0.18
N THR A 287 3.58 10.03 -0.75
CA THR A 287 2.16 9.74 -0.55
C THR A 287 1.88 8.24 -0.55
N ASP A 288 2.60 7.42 -1.31
CA ASP A 288 2.50 5.95 -1.23
C ASP A 288 2.83 5.47 0.19
N ALA A 289 4.00 5.90 0.71
CA ALA A 289 4.47 5.52 2.03
C ALA A 289 3.56 6.06 3.15
N ALA A 290 3.12 7.32 3.04
CA ALA A 290 2.24 7.94 4.02
C ALA A 290 0.85 7.29 4.06
N THR A 291 0.30 6.92 2.90
CA THR A 291 -0.99 6.24 2.80
C THR A 291 -0.93 4.90 3.51
N VAL A 292 0.07 4.08 3.23
CA VAL A 292 0.25 2.80 3.92
C VAL A 292 0.55 2.97 5.41
N ALA A 293 1.41 3.93 5.78
CA ALA A 293 1.68 4.21 7.19
C ALA A 293 0.38 4.58 7.95
N ARG A 294 -0.53 5.30 7.31
CA ARG A 294 -1.84 5.60 7.89
C ARG A 294 -2.77 4.39 7.92
N LEU A 295 -2.81 3.59 6.85
CA LEU A 295 -3.62 2.37 6.76
C LEU A 295 -3.28 1.33 7.84
N TYR A 296 -2.03 1.32 8.29
CA TYR A 296 -1.51 0.40 9.30
C TYR A 296 -1.28 1.07 10.66
N SER A 297 -1.74 2.30 10.85
CA SER A 297 -1.79 2.94 12.18
C SER A 297 -2.96 2.37 12.98
N ARG A 298 -2.77 2.19 14.30
CA ARG A 298 -3.80 1.61 15.16
C ARG A 298 -4.65 2.71 15.75
N THR A 299 -5.96 2.68 15.55
CA THR A 299 -6.85 3.62 16.23
C THR A 299 -6.97 3.23 17.69
N ILE A 300 -6.71 4.19 18.59
CA ILE A 300 -6.82 3.99 20.03
C ILE A 300 -7.70 5.06 20.68
N SER A 301 -8.17 4.76 21.89
CA SER A 301 -8.58 5.76 22.86
C SER A 301 -7.82 5.56 24.17
N LEU A 302 -7.68 6.64 24.93
CA LEU A 302 -7.02 6.66 26.23
C LEU A 302 -8.04 7.10 27.27
N ARG A 303 -8.30 6.24 28.26
CA ARG A 303 -9.21 6.53 29.38
C ARG A 303 -8.41 6.86 30.63
N ALA A 304 -8.65 8.04 31.20
CA ALA A 304 -8.06 8.46 32.46
C ALA A 304 -8.71 7.74 33.66
N LEU A 305 -8.13 7.94 34.85
CA LEU A 305 -8.50 7.27 36.10
C LEU A 305 -10.00 7.37 36.43
N ARG A 306 -10.61 8.55 36.25
CA ARG A 306 -12.04 8.80 36.55
C ARG A 306 -13.00 8.30 35.48
N GLY A 307 -12.49 7.62 34.45
CA GLY A 307 -13.30 7.06 33.37
C GLY A 307 -13.52 8.01 32.19
N HIS A 308 -13.00 9.24 32.25
CA HIS A 308 -13.07 10.19 31.15
C HIS A 308 -12.00 9.92 30.09
N TYR A 309 -12.35 10.15 28.82
CA TYR A 309 -11.49 9.91 27.68
C TYR A 309 -10.71 11.17 27.28
N VAL A 310 -9.48 10.94 26.84
CA VAL A 310 -8.64 11.96 26.21
C VAL A 310 -9.30 12.39 24.89
N VAL A 311 -9.34 13.69 24.62
CA VAL A 311 -9.99 14.30 23.45
C VAL A 311 -9.11 15.40 22.87
N ALA A 312 -9.02 15.45 21.54
CA ALA A 312 -8.48 16.62 20.84
C ALA A 312 -9.64 17.53 20.42
N GLU A 313 -9.69 18.74 20.97
CA GLU A 313 -10.79 19.67 20.69
C GLU A 313 -10.86 20.02 19.19
N GLY A 314 -12.07 19.97 18.63
CA GLY A 314 -12.31 20.17 17.19
C GLY A 314 -11.85 19.02 16.28
N GLY A 315 -11.39 17.90 16.86
CA GLY A 315 -10.79 16.79 16.11
C GLY A 315 -9.33 17.02 15.72
N GLY A 316 -8.69 18.08 16.23
CA GLY A 316 -7.35 18.53 15.88
C GLY A 316 -7.33 20.04 15.63
N GLY A 317 -6.24 20.72 16.02
CA GLY A 317 -6.05 22.16 15.90
C GLY A 317 -6.17 22.95 17.22
N GLY A 318 -6.29 22.28 18.38
CA GLY A 318 -6.52 22.94 19.67
C GLY A 318 -5.96 22.21 20.87
N ALA A 319 -6.60 22.41 22.03
CA ALA A 319 -6.23 21.79 23.30
C ALA A 319 -6.52 20.29 23.33
N VAL A 320 -5.77 19.56 24.16
CA VAL A 320 -6.05 18.16 24.50
C VAL A 320 -6.55 18.08 25.93
N ASN A 321 -7.76 17.55 26.11
CA ASN A 321 -8.43 17.40 27.41
C ASN A 321 -8.65 15.92 27.73
N ALA A 322 -9.05 15.62 28.97
CA ALA A 322 -9.46 14.28 29.42
C ALA A 322 -10.76 14.37 30.23
N ASN A 323 -11.84 14.77 29.59
CA ASN A 323 -13.11 15.11 30.25
C ASN A 323 -14.35 14.51 29.56
N ARG A 324 -14.19 13.62 28.56
CA ARG A 324 -15.30 13.07 27.79
C ARG A 324 -15.82 11.77 28.40
N GLY A 325 -17.14 11.67 28.60
CA GLY A 325 -17.76 10.48 29.22
C GLY A 325 -17.94 9.28 28.28
N ALA A 326 -17.71 9.46 26.98
CA ALA A 326 -17.83 8.41 25.97
C ALA A 326 -16.86 8.65 24.81
N VAL A 327 -16.54 7.59 24.07
CA VAL A 327 -15.68 7.67 22.89
C VAL A 327 -16.51 8.02 21.65
N GLY A 328 -16.23 9.18 21.08
CA GLY A 328 -16.63 9.59 19.75
C GLY A 328 -15.43 9.73 18.80
N PRO A 329 -15.58 10.46 17.69
CA PRO A 329 -14.50 10.64 16.72
C PRO A 329 -13.27 11.40 17.26
N TRP A 330 -13.46 12.32 18.22
CA TRP A 330 -12.38 13.21 18.70
C TRP A 330 -11.57 12.60 19.86
N GLU A 331 -12.07 11.54 20.45
CA GLU A 331 -11.42 10.75 21.51
C GLU A 331 -10.59 9.60 20.92
N LYS A 332 -10.60 9.47 19.59
CA LYS A 332 -9.84 8.48 18.84
C LYS A 332 -8.59 9.12 18.25
N PHE A 333 -7.46 8.45 18.44
CA PHE A 333 -6.16 8.84 17.93
C PHE A 333 -5.57 7.70 17.12
N GLN A 334 -4.98 8.00 15.97
CA GLN A 334 -4.11 7.07 15.28
C GLN A 334 -2.78 7.00 16.03
N LEU A 335 -2.51 5.86 16.64
CA LEU A 335 -1.22 5.52 17.21
C LEU A 335 -0.31 5.06 16.07
N VAL A 336 0.77 5.82 15.88
CA VAL A 336 1.85 5.50 14.95
C VAL A 336 3.04 5.04 15.78
N ASP A 337 3.32 3.74 15.73
CA ASP A 337 4.53 3.17 16.33
C ASP A 337 5.73 3.42 15.41
N ARG A 338 6.77 4.08 15.91
CA ARG A 338 7.95 4.43 15.11
C ARG A 338 8.87 3.25 14.84
N ASN A 339 8.84 2.21 15.68
CA ASN A 339 9.69 1.04 15.48
C ASN A 339 9.01 -0.03 14.62
N GLY A 340 7.69 0.05 14.44
CA GLY A 340 6.89 -0.79 13.54
C GLY A 340 6.64 -2.24 13.94
N PHE A 341 7.07 -2.67 15.14
CA PHE A 341 6.84 -4.02 15.63
C PHE A 341 5.51 -4.12 16.40
N GLU A 342 5.29 -5.21 17.14
CA GLU A 342 4.29 -5.19 18.20
C GLU A 342 4.55 -4.02 19.14
N LEU A 343 3.51 -3.22 19.40
CA LEU A 343 3.61 -2.12 20.34
C LEU A 343 4.02 -2.65 21.72
N GLN A 344 5.19 -2.24 22.18
CA GLN A 344 5.79 -2.69 23.42
C GLN A 344 6.10 -1.52 24.35
N THR A 345 6.24 -1.85 25.63
CA THR A 345 6.76 -0.91 26.62
C THR A 345 8.15 -0.41 26.19
N GLY A 346 8.33 0.90 26.19
CA GLY A 346 9.52 1.57 25.73
C GLY A 346 9.44 2.13 24.31
N ASP A 347 8.40 1.83 23.53
CA ASP A 347 8.34 2.29 22.14
C ASP A 347 8.09 3.78 22.01
N LEU A 348 8.62 4.35 20.93
CA LEU A 348 8.37 5.73 20.56
C LEU A 348 7.16 5.77 19.64
N ILE A 349 6.17 6.57 20.02
CA ILE A 349 4.91 6.70 19.31
C ILE A 349 4.62 8.16 18.94
N HIS A 350 3.75 8.32 17.95
CA HIS A 350 2.99 9.55 17.71
C HIS A 350 1.51 9.26 17.89
N LEU A 351 0.76 10.27 18.33
CA LEU A 351 -0.70 10.23 18.35
C LEU A 351 -1.21 11.27 17.35
N GLN A 352 -1.83 10.82 16.28
CA GLN A 352 -2.42 11.68 15.26
C GLN A 352 -3.94 11.73 15.44
N THR A 353 -4.49 12.92 15.40
CA THR A 353 -5.93 13.20 15.52
C THR A 353 -6.68 12.89 14.22
N VAL A 354 -8.01 12.90 14.27
CA VAL A 354 -8.86 12.63 13.10
C VAL A 354 -8.65 13.64 11.97
N ASN A 355 -8.29 14.89 12.27
CA ASN A 355 -7.98 15.92 11.27
C ASN A 355 -6.51 15.89 10.80
N GLY A 356 -5.71 14.92 11.25
CA GLY A 356 -4.32 14.76 10.83
C GLY A 356 -3.30 15.55 11.64
N ASN A 357 -3.73 16.35 12.63
CA ASN A 357 -2.80 17.04 13.54
C ASN A 357 -2.19 16.06 14.55
N TYR A 358 -1.01 16.36 15.07
CA TYR A 358 -0.28 15.54 16.03
C TYR A 358 -0.39 16.08 17.45
N VAL A 359 -0.54 15.18 18.43
CA VAL A 359 -0.45 15.54 19.85
C VAL A 359 0.98 15.98 20.17
N MET A 360 1.13 17.11 20.87
CA MET A 360 2.40 17.76 21.17
C MET A 360 2.49 18.11 22.66
N ALA A 361 3.61 17.78 23.29
CA ALA A 361 4.00 18.37 24.56
C ALA A 361 4.59 19.77 24.31
N VAL A 362 3.84 20.82 24.64
CA VAL A 362 4.27 22.20 24.41
C VAL A 362 5.63 22.44 25.08
N ASN A 363 6.56 23.07 24.35
CA ASN A 363 7.95 23.31 24.78
C ASN A 363 8.75 22.05 25.15
N GLY A 364 8.34 20.87 24.67
CA GLY A 364 8.99 19.59 24.99
C GLY A 364 8.67 19.05 26.38
N GLY A 365 7.69 19.63 27.08
CA GLY A 365 7.23 19.22 28.42
C GLY A 365 7.32 20.35 29.45
N GLY A 366 6.58 20.18 30.56
CA GLY A 366 6.41 21.17 31.62
C GLY A 366 5.19 22.08 31.45
N ALA A 367 4.36 21.84 30.43
CA ALA A 367 3.19 22.64 30.10
C ALA A 367 2.04 21.74 29.60
N GLU A 368 1.01 22.38 29.03
CA GLU A 368 -0.15 21.75 28.41
C GLU A 368 0.23 20.85 27.21
N VAL A 369 -0.67 19.93 26.90
CA VAL A 369 -0.65 19.15 25.67
C VAL A 369 -1.66 19.74 24.69
N THR A 370 -1.22 19.93 23.45
CA THR A 370 -2.06 20.45 22.35
C THR A 370 -2.00 19.49 21.16
N ALA A 371 -2.89 19.67 20.19
CA ALA A 371 -2.91 18.90 18.96
C ALA A 371 -2.93 19.82 17.73
N THR A 372 -2.00 20.76 17.65
CA THR A 372 -1.93 21.76 16.57
C THR A 372 -0.99 21.42 15.40
N PRO A 373 0.18 20.77 15.59
CA PRO A 373 1.12 20.52 14.49
C PRO A 373 0.55 19.61 13.41
N THR A 374 0.87 19.88 12.14
CA THR A 374 0.47 19.06 10.99
C THR A 374 1.53 18.03 10.58
N ALA A 375 2.70 18.04 11.24
CA ALA A 375 3.78 17.08 11.06
C ALA A 375 4.41 16.76 12.41
N PRO A 376 4.89 15.52 12.63
CA PRO A 376 5.50 15.12 13.88
C PRO A 376 6.98 15.52 13.96
N GLY A 377 7.42 15.93 15.13
CA GLY A 377 8.80 16.22 15.49
C GLY A 377 9.17 15.65 16.86
N SER A 378 10.15 16.27 17.52
CA SER A 378 10.64 15.79 18.82
C SER A 378 9.64 16.01 19.96
N TYR A 379 8.76 17.01 19.87
CA TYR A 379 7.77 17.34 20.89
C TYR A 379 6.45 16.58 20.74
N GLU A 380 6.22 16.01 19.56
CA GLU A 380 5.09 15.14 19.24
C GLU A 380 5.43 13.66 19.48
N THR A 381 6.71 13.37 19.78
CA THR A 381 7.19 12.01 20.05
C THR A 381 7.09 11.69 21.52
N PHE A 382 6.32 10.64 21.84
CA PHE A 382 6.16 10.12 23.19
C PHE A 382 6.75 8.73 23.31
N ARG A 383 7.25 8.39 24.49
CA ARG A 383 7.55 7.01 24.86
C ARG A 383 6.35 6.41 25.58
N ILE A 384 5.86 5.27 25.11
CA ILE A 384 4.81 4.53 25.80
C ILE A 384 5.43 3.52 26.75
N SER A 385 4.87 3.38 27.95
CA SER A 385 5.31 2.40 28.95
C SER A 385 4.11 1.62 29.47
N LYS A 386 4.20 0.29 29.48
CA LYS A 386 3.19 -0.57 30.10
C LYS A 386 3.34 -0.55 31.61
N ILE A 387 2.26 -0.27 32.31
CA ILE A 387 2.21 -0.19 33.78
C ILE A 387 1.53 -1.41 34.38
N ALA A 388 0.41 -1.86 33.79
CA ALA A 388 -0.32 -3.05 34.22
C ALA A 388 -1.08 -3.70 33.05
N GLY A 389 -1.42 -4.98 33.17
CA GLY A 389 -2.21 -5.72 32.17
C GLY A 389 -1.67 -7.12 31.88
N THR A 390 -2.05 -7.71 30.74
CA THR A 390 -1.68 -9.09 30.38
C THR A 390 -0.39 -9.15 29.57
N GLY A 391 0.56 -10.00 29.98
CA GLY A 391 1.89 -10.07 29.33
C GLY A 391 2.84 -8.96 29.81
N LEU A 392 4.14 -9.17 29.59
CA LEU A 392 5.20 -8.35 30.20
C LEU A 392 5.51 -7.07 29.41
N LEU A 393 5.60 -7.16 28.07
CA LEU A 393 6.12 -6.08 27.24
C LEU A 393 5.08 -5.56 26.25
N THR A 394 4.38 -6.45 25.56
CA THR A 394 3.37 -6.10 24.55
C THR A 394 2.20 -5.36 25.17
N ILE A 395 1.73 -4.30 24.50
CA ILE A 395 0.61 -3.45 24.91
C ILE A 395 -0.60 -3.77 24.04
N GLY A 396 -1.70 -4.14 24.69
CA GLY A 396 -2.99 -4.48 24.09
C GLY A 396 -4.17 -3.75 24.74
N THR A 397 -5.38 -4.00 24.23
CA THR A 397 -6.61 -3.39 24.75
C THR A 397 -6.83 -3.77 26.22
N GLY A 398 -7.14 -2.76 27.03
CA GLY A 398 -7.39 -2.91 28.47
C GLY A 398 -6.14 -2.77 29.34
N ASP A 399 -4.95 -2.73 28.74
CA ASP A 399 -3.72 -2.48 29.49
C ASP A 399 -3.70 -1.03 30.02
N THR A 400 -3.00 -0.86 31.14
CA THR A 400 -2.69 0.46 31.69
C THR A 400 -1.32 0.90 31.21
N VAL A 401 -1.25 2.11 30.63
CA VAL A 401 -0.05 2.68 30.05
C VAL A 401 0.24 4.06 30.61
N ALA A 402 1.50 4.47 30.54
CA ALA A 402 1.93 5.85 30.74
C ALA A 402 2.65 6.36 29.48
N LEU A 403 2.50 7.64 29.18
CA LEU A 403 3.18 8.31 28.08
C LEU A 403 4.15 9.35 28.63
N SER A 404 5.40 9.34 28.18
CA SER A 404 6.39 10.35 28.56
C SER A 404 6.95 11.08 27.35
N THR A 405 7.44 12.30 27.54
CA THR A 405 8.21 13.00 26.51
C THR A 405 9.48 12.22 26.14
N ASN A 406 9.98 12.40 24.92
CA ASN A 406 11.17 11.71 24.41
C ASN A 406 12.52 12.24 24.98
N ASN A 407 12.53 12.75 26.21
CA ASN A 407 13.74 13.15 26.91
C ASN A 407 14.14 12.08 27.93
N LEU A 408 15.22 11.36 27.65
CA LEU A 408 15.69 10.26 28.51
C LEU A 408 16.27 10.73 29.85
N LEU A 409 16.79 11.96 29.93
CA LEU A 409 17.43 12.48 31.15
C LEU A 409 16.42 13.07 32.13
N ASN A 410 15.33 13.64 31.61
CA ASN A 410 14.28 14.24 32.41
C ASN A 410 12.92 14.04 31.72
N PRO A 411 12.39 12.81 31.70
CA PRO A 411 11.11 12.53 31.07
C PRO A 411 9.99 13.25 31.81
N ARG A 412 9.07 13.86 31.07
CA ARG A 412 7.82 14.39 31.62
C ARG A 412 6.67 13.50 31.21
N TYR A 413 5.91 13.03 32.19
CA TYR A 413 4.76 12.16 31.97
C TYR A 413 3.51 12.99 31.67
N LEU A 414 2.72 12.49 30.73
CA LEU A 414 1.39 12.99 30.48
C LEU A 414 0.51 12.63 31.67
N TYR A 415 -0.26 13.59 32.17
CA TYR A 415 -1.31 13.33 33.16
C TYR A 415 -2.60 14.04 32.78
N ALA A 416 -3.71 13.42 33.16
CA ALA A 416 -5.02 14.04 33.11
C ALA A 416 -5.26 14.81 34.41
N ASP A 417 -5.49 16.13 34.32
CA ASP A 417 -5.76 16.94 35.49
C ASP A 417 -7.00 16.44 36.24
N ASN A 418 -6.92 16.47 37.57
CA ASN A 418 -7.89 15.86 38.49
C ASN A 418 -8.20 14.37 38.21
N GLY A 419 -7.30 13.64 37.54
CA GLY A 419 -7.49 12.22 37.18
C GLY A 419 -8.48 12.00 36.03
N GLY A 420 -8.84 13.06 35.30
CA GLY A 420 -9.80 13.04 34.20
C GLY A 420 -11.05 13.83 34.53
N ASP A 421 -10.97 15.15 34.45
CA ASP A 421 -12.10 16.11 34.41
C ASP A 421 -11.63 17.48 33.87
N GLY A 422 -10.46 17.51 33.21
CA GLY A 422 -9.75 18.75 32.87
C GLY A 422 -8.78 18.59 31.70
N GLY A 423 -7.78 19.46 31.65
CA GLY A 423 -6.74 19.44 30.61
C GLY A 423 -5.78 18.25 30.74
N VAL A 424 -5.08 17.93 29.65
CA VAL A 424 -3.93 17.01 29.66
C VAL A 424 -2.64 17.83 29.64
N TYR A 425 -1.71 17.46 30.51
CA TYR A 425 -0.44 18.17 30.68
C TYR A 425 0.73 17.19 30.59
N ALA A 426 1.84 17.62 30.02
CA ALA A 426 3.07 16.83 29.93
C ALA A 426 4.08 17.34 30.98
N ALA A 427 3.72 17.33 32.27
CA ALA A 427 4.55 17.88 33.35
C ALA A 427 4.80 16.95 34.54
N GLY A 428 4.20 15.74 34.55
CA GLY A 428 4.40 14.77 35.62
C GLY A 428 5.87 14.35 35.74
N ALA A 429 6.41 14.30 36.97
CA ALA A 429 7.81 13.92 37.21
C ALA A 429 8.01 12.40 37.31
N SER A 430 6.95 11.66 37.59
CA SER A 430 6.92 10.20 37.70
C SER A 430 5.52 9.68 37.40
N VAL A 431 5.38 8.37 37.17
CA VAL A 431 4.07 7.75 36.95
C VAL A 431 3.34 7.61 38.29
N GLY A 432 2.37 8.51 38.53
CA GLY A 432 1.40 8.43 39.61
C GLY A 432 0.06 7.90 39.10
N GLN A 433 -1.01 8.17 39.85
CA GLN A 433 -2.36 7.71 39.47
C GLN A 433 -2.97 8.51 38.31
N TRP A 434 -2.52 9.75 38.09
CA TRP A 434 -3.07 10.64 37.05
C TRP A 434 -2.32 10.51 35.71
N GLU A 435 -1.12 9.95 35.75
CA GLU A 435 -0.26 9.67 34.59
C GLU A 435 -0.57 8.34 33.91
N GLN A 436 -1.57 7.61 34.41
CA GLN A 436 -1.97 6.30 33.93
C GLN A 436 -3.25 6.39 33.10
N PHE A 437 -3.24 5.74 31.95
CA PHE A 437 -4.36 5.65 31.03
C PHE A 437 -4.65 4.20 30.68
N THR A 438 -5.92 3.81 30.65
CA THR A 438 -6.33 2.55 30.03
C THR A 438 -6.38 2.74 28.52
N ILE A 439 -5.61 1.95 27.77
CA ILE A 439 -5.61 1.99 26.30
C ILE A 439 -6.65 1.04 25.72
N THR A 440 -7.39 1.47 24.71
CA THR A 440 -8.31 0.62 23.95
C THR A 440 -7.99 0.75 22.47
N PHE A 441 -7.76 -0.38 21.78
CA PHE A 441 -7.60 -0.45 20.33
C PHE A 441 -8.95 -0.74 19.67
N TYR A 442 -9.18 -0.17 18.48
CA TYR A 442 -10.42 -0.32 17.69
C TYR A 442 -10.23 -1.12 16.41
#